data_AF-A0AAE1QDW1-F1
#
_entry.id   AF-A0AAE1QDW1-F1
#
_cell.length_a   1.000
_cell.length_b   1.000
_cell.length_c   1.000
_cell.angle_alpha   90.00
_cell.angle_beta   90.00
_cell.angle_gamma   90.00
#
_symmetry.space_group_name_H-M   'P 1'
#
loop_
_entity.id
_entity.type
_entity.pdbx_description
1 polymer ?
#
loop_
_entity_poly.entity_id
_entity_poly.type
_entity_poly.pdbx_seq_one_letter_code
_entity_poly.pdbx_strand_id
1 'polypeptide(L)'
;MSETRWLVRGKIIYNILVNWEELKAYFNIAKIQGGQDVRYKARMLWEMLSDGTNYLYFVFASPIVTEFERLNALFQSTNCKPSHLCHELEIYCTSLTRHVCDENGFPVPLEKVDFGAKFISESERILANEKEQLQKLQDRCQEMMFTLVQQVKMRLPRSRELYDGLKKLSPSVVLTHTNRPPYTDLPFLHLQGQAAEACENQYRRILYHPWIEGNFDGKIPDDPEVFWSKIKSYESEGSKPYSDLACFALSCLTTPVSNAFVERIFSHANAIKTKVVKMFIVIVIMFGVCWLPQQAFFLYTFHDARVLDTAHIQHVYLAFYWLAMANSMINPVIYYWMNARFRSYFREVVLGCVCLRCPRRRLSSYDGSPIPTRRNLNTHHHHHHHHHHPTGDDPSSRSRLGVEDEDVEERMNRMEEEQVGKRMNAG
;
A
#
# COMPACT_ATOMS: atom_id res chain seq x y z
N MET A 1 7.20 -24.21 -2.06
CA MET A 1 6.85 -23.90 -3.48
C MET A 1 5.93 -22.71 -3.47
N SER A 2 6.26 -21.65 -4.21
CA SER A 2 5.72 -20.29 -4.05
C SER A 2 4.21 -20.16 -4.32
N GLU A 3 3.50 -19.52 -3.38
CA GLU A 3 2.06 -19.23 -3.42
C GLU A 3 1.63 -18.27 -4.55
N THR A 4 2.55 -17.81 -5.40
CA THR A 4 2.29 -16.88 -6.51
C THR A 4 1.92 -17.58 -7.84
N ARG A 5 1.82 -18.91 -7.86
CA ARG A 5 1.58 -19.71 -9.09
C ARG A 5 0.18 -19.60 -9.70
N TRP A 6 -0.74 -18.90 -9.04
CA TRP A 6 -2.11 -18.68 -9.53
C TRP A 6 -2.20 -17.61 -10.63
N LEU A 7 -1.14 -16.81 -10.80
CA LEU A 7 -1.08 -15.61 -11.65
C LEU A 7 -0.92 -15.85 -13.16
N VAL A 8 -0.76 -17.11 -13.60
CA VAL A 8 -0.44 -17.42 -15.01
C VAL A 8 -1.29 -18.56 -15.57
N ARG A 9 -2.33 -19.00 -14.86
CA ARG A 9 -3.13 -20.16 -15.28
C ARG A 9 -3.91 -19.90 -16.57
N GLY A 10 -4.44 -18.70 -16.78
CA GLY A 10 -5.15 -18.31 -18.01
C GLY A 10 -4.21 -18.30 -19.20
N LYS A 11 -3.04 -17.67 -19.09
CA LYS A 11 -2.00 -17.73 -20.14
C LYS A 11 -1.53 -19.16 -20.43
N ILE A 12 -1.37 -20.00 -19.40
CA ILE A 12 -1.01 -21.41 -19.57
C ILE A 12 -2.13 -22.18 -20.29
N ILE A 13 -3.39 -22.02 -19.86
CA ILE A 13 -4.55 -22.65 -20.50
C ILE A 13 -4.64 -22.24 -21.97
N TYR A 14 -4.51 -20.94 -22.25
CA TYR A 14 -4.51 -20.43 -23.62
C TYR A 14 -3.39 -21.05 -24.46
N ASN A 15 -2.17 -21.10 -23.93
CA ASN A 15 -1.05 -21.71 -24.64
C ASN A 15 -1.23 -23.21 -24.86
N ILE A 16 -1.83 -23.93 -23.91
CA ILE A 16 -2.16 -25.35 -24.06
C ILE A 16 -3.20 -25.54 -25.17
N LEU A 17 -4.23 -24.69 -25.21
CA LEU A 17 -5.28 -24.75 -26.24
C LEU A 17 -4.75 -24.42 -27.64
N VAL A 18 -3.91 -23.39 -27.77
CA VAL A 18 -3.35 -22.98 -29.06
C VAL A 18 -2.42 -24.06 -29.61
N ASN A 19 -1.66 -24.72 -28.75
CA ASN A 19 -0.69 -25.75 -29.14
C ASN A 19 -1.22 -27.18 -28.87
N TRP A 20 -2.53 -27.40 -28.87
CA TRP A 20 -3.13 -28.65 -28.39
C TRP A 20 -2.65 -29.86 -29.19
N GLU A 21 -2.68 -29.77 -30.52
CA GLU A 21 -2.28 -30.84 -31.42
C GLU A 21 -0.77 -31.06 -31.41
N GLU A 22 0.02 -29.97 -31.34
CA GLU A 22 1.47 -30.03 -31.25
C GLU A 22 1.91 -30.70 -29.95
N LEU A 23 1.28 -30.36 -28.82
CA LEU A 23 1.54 -30.99 -27.52
C LEU A 23 1.16 -32.46 -27.55
N LYS A 24 0.00 -32.80 -28.13
CA LYS A 24 -0.44 -34.19 -28.29
C LYS A 24 0.56 -35.00 -29.13
N ALA A 25 1.07 -34.45 -30.24
CA ALA A 25 2.08 -35.08 -31.07
C ALA A 25 3.42 -35.23 -30.31
N TYR A 26 3.86 -34.19 -29.60
CA TYR A 26 5.07 -34.20 -28.80
C TYR A 26 5.05 -35.28 -27.71
N PHE A 27 3.96 -35.36 -26.93
CA PHE A 27 3.83 -36.37 -25.89
C PHE A 27 3.63 -37.79 -26.45
N ASN A 28 3.07 -37.92 -27.66
CA ASN A 28 3.02 -39.19 -28.37
C ASN A 28 4.43 -39.71 -28.75
N ILE A 29 5.35 -38.81 -29.10
CA ILE A 29 6.75 -39.19 -29.37
C ILE A 29 7.45 -39.49 -28.04
N ALA A 30 7.28 -38.63 -27.03
CA ALA A 30 7.94 -38.77 -25.74
C ALA A 30 7.51 -40.05 -24.97
N LYS A 31 6.25 -40.51 -25.13
CA LYS A 31 5.80 -41.77 -24.52
C LYS A 31 6.46 -43.00 -25.15
N ILE A 32 6.91 -42.91 -26.41
CA ILE A 32 7.54 -43.99 -27.17
C ILE A 32 9.07 -43.97 -26.96
N GLN A 33 9.69 -42.80 -27.11
CA GLN A 33 11.14 -42.64 -27.19
C GLN A 33 11.81 -42.15 -25.89
N GLY A 34 11.03 -41.76 -24.87
CA GLY A 34 11.58 -41.18 -23.64
C GLY A 34 12.30 -42.18 -22.72
N GLY A 35 13.07 -41.65 -21.76
CA GLY A 35 13.60 -42.42 -20.63
C GLY A 35 12.48 -43.04 -19.78
N GLN A 36 12.80 -44.04 -18.94
CA GLN A 36 11.79 -44.82 -18.20
C GLN A 36 10.87 -43.95 -17.32
N ASP A 37 11.43 -42.95 -16.63
CA ASP A 37 10.66 -42.00 -15.79
C ASP A 37 9.83 -40.99 -16.60
N VAL A 38 10.29 -40.63 -17.80
CA VAL A 38 9.62 -39.66 -18.68
C VAL A 38 8.44 -40.33 -19.38
N ARG A 39 8.55 -41.61 -19.73
CA ARG A 39 7.51 -42.36 -20.45
C ARG A 39 6.18 -42.42 -19.70
N TYR A 40 6.21 -42.64 -18.39
CA TYR A 40 4.99 -42.68 -17.58
C TYR A 40 4.27 -41.32 -17.58
N LYS A 41 5.00 -40.23 -17.32
CA LYS A 41 4.44 -38.87 -17.31
C LYS A 41 3.94 -38.45 -18.69
N ALA A 42 4.69 -38.75 -19.75
CA ALA A 42 4.31 -38.46 -21.12
C ALA A 42 3.05 -39.24 -21.54
N ARG A 43 2.91 -40.50 -21.10
CA ARG A 43 1.70 -41.29 -21.32
C ARG A 43 0.47 -40.66 -20.66
N MET A 44 0.56 -40.30 -19.37
CA MET A 44 -0.54 -39.65 -18.66
C MET A 44 -0.98 -38.33 -19.33
N LEU A 45 -0.01 -37.49 -19.74
CA LEU A 45 -0.30 -36.24 -20.43
C LEU A 45 -0.89 -36.46 -21.82
N TRP A 46 -0.39 -37.46 -22.55
CA TRP A 46 -0.96 -37.83 -23.86
C TRP A 46 -2.39 -38.34 -23.74
N GLU A 47 -2.69 -39.18 -22.73
CA GLU A 47 -4.05 -39.65 -22.45
C GLU A 47 -4.98 -38.47 -22.10
N MET A 48 -4.52 -37.55 -21.25
CA MET A 48 -5.28 -36.33 -20.90
C MET A 48 -5.59 -35.45 -22.11
N LEU A 49 -4.62 -35.23 -23.01
CA LEU A 49 -4.79 -34.43 -24.23
C LEU A 49 -5.57 -35.16 -25.34
N SER A 50 -5.66 -36.49 -25.27
CA SER A 50 -6.42 -37.30 -26.22
C SER A 50 -7.91 -37.34 -25.89
N ASP A 51 -8.28 -37.02 -24.65
CA ASP A 51 -9.67 -36.89 -24.22
C ASP A 51 -10.28 -35.56 -24.70
N GLY A 52 -11.28 -35.67 -25.59
CA GLY A 52 -12.01 -34.52 -26.14
C GLY A 52 -12.81 -33.75 -25.09
N THR A 53 -13.22 -34.40 -24.00
CA THR A 53 -13.93 -33.77 -22.89
C THR A 53 -13.02 -32.75 -22.18
N ASN A 54 -11.75 -33.10 -21.99
CA ASN A 54 -10.77 -32.17 -21.40
C ASN A 54 -10.52 -30.97 -22.31
N TYR A 55 -10.36 -31.20 -23.62
CA TYR A 55 -10.23 -30.11 -24.59
C TYR A 55 -11.40 -29.13 -24.50
N LEU A 56 -12.63 -29.63 -24.53
CA LEU A 56 -13.84 -28.81 -24.43
C LEU A 56 -13.91 -28.06 -23.09
N TYR A 57 -13.52 -28.70 -21.99
CA TYR A 57 -13.43 -28.03 -20.68
C TYR A 57 -12.42 -26.87 -20.69
N PHE A 58 -11.25 -27.05 -21.30
CA PHE A 58 -10.29 -25.96 -21.46
C PHE A 58 -10.84 -24.82 -22.34
N VAL A 59 -11.52 -25.15 -23.46
CA VAL A 59 -12.18 -24.17 -24.34
C VAL A 59 -13.17 -23.32 -23.56
N PHE A 60 -13.95 -23.94 -22.68
CA PHE A 60 -14.90 -23.24 -21.80
C PHE A 60 -14.20 -22.40 -20.72
N ALA A 61 -13.23 -22.97 -20.03
CA ALA A 61 -12.56 -22.31 -18.91
C ALA A 61 -11.66 -21.14 -19.34
N SER A 62 -11.05 -21.21 -20.54
CA SER A 62 -10.08 -20.23 -21.01
C SER A 62 -10.57 -18.77 -20.94
N PRO A 63 -11.69 -18.37 -21.56
CA PRO A 63 -12.15 -16.97 -21.51
C PRO A 63 -12.44 -16.50 -20.08
N ILE A 64 -13.00 -17.38 -19.23
CA ILE A 64 -13.35 -17.07 -17.84
C ILE A 64 -12.10 -16.78 -17.02
N VAL A 65 -11.07 -17.64 -17.14
CA VAL A 65 -9.81 -17.50 -16.40
C VAL A 65 -9.01 -16.30 -16.92
N THR A 66 -8.99 -16.05 -18.23
CA THR A 66 -8.33 -14.87 -18.81
C THR A 66 -8.90 -13.56 -18.27
N GLU A 67 -10.23 -13.47 -18.14
CA GLU A 67 -10.87 -12.28 -17.59
C GLU A 67 -10.58 -12.10 -16.09
N PHE A 68 -10.51 -13.20 -15.33
CA PHE A 68 -10.05 -13.16 -13.94
C PHE A 68 -8.60 -12.67 -13.81
N GLU A 69 -7.70 -13.10 -14.71
CA GLU A 69 -6.32 -12.62 -14.74
C GLU A 69 -6.23 -11.13 -15.09
N ARG A 70 -7.06 -10.65 -16.02
CA ARG A 70 -7.16 -9.22 -16.35
C ARG A 70 -7.54 -8.40 -15.12
N LEU A 71 -8.55 -8.82 -14.37
CA LEU A 71 -8.93 -8.17 -13.12
C LEU A 71 -7.81 -8.19 -12.08
N ASN A 72 -7.19 -9.35 -11.86
CA ASN A 72 -6.09 -9.45 -10.91
C ASN A 72 -4.92 -8.52 -11.28
N ALA A 73 -4.60 -8.39 -12.58
CA ALA A 73 -3.60 -7.44 -13.06
C ALA A 73 -3.99 -5.98 -12.76
N LEU A 74 -5.28 -5.62 -12.86
CA LEU A 74 -5.75 -4.29 -12.46
C LEU A 74 -5.52 -4.04 -10.96
N PHE A 75 -5.87 -4.98 -10.08
CA PHE A 75 -5.64 -4.87 -8.63
C PHE A 75 -4.15 -4.79 -8.25
N GLN A 76 -3.26 -5.27 -9.12
CA GLN A 76 -1.81 -5.18 -8.99
C GLN A 76 -1.20 -3.93 -9.63
N SER A 77 -1.98 -3.13 -10.36
CA SER A 77 -1.49 -1.91 -10.98
C SER A 77 -1.16 -0.82 -9.95
N THR A 78 -0.23 0.08 -10.31
CA THR A 78 0.33 1.09 -9.41
C THR A 78 -0.57 2.31 -9.22
N ASN A 79 -1.41 2.63 -10.22
CA ASN A 79 -2.17 3.88 -10.27
C ASN A 79 -3.69 3.64 -10.39
N CYS A 80 -4.20 2.47 -9.98
CA CYS A 80 -5.63 2.20 -10.11
C CYS A 80 -6.41 2.92 -9.03
N LYS A 81 -7.43 3.67 -9.46
CA LYS A 81 -8.40 4.29 -8.56
C LYS A 81 -9.24 3.19 -7.89
N PRO A 82 -9.43 3.24 -6.56
CA PRO A 82 -10.26 2.27 -5.84
C PRO A 82 -11.66 2.12 -6.45
N SER A 83 -12.29 3.23 -6.82
CA SER A 83 -13.63 3.23 -7.44
C SER A 83 -13.69 2.49 -8.78
N HIS A 84 -12.63 2.57 -9.59
CA HIS A 84 -12.57 1.90 -10.89
C HIS A 84 -12.37 0.39 -10.74
N LEU A 85 -11.46 -0.04 -9.85
CA LEU A 85 -11.21 -1.46 -9.57
C LEU A 85 -12.48 -2.21 -9.19
N CYS A 86 -13.33 -1.55 -8.42
CA CYS A 86 -14.49 -2.17 -7.82
C CYS A 86 -15.68 -2.18 -8.76
N HIS A 87 -15.79 -1.15 -9.60
CA HIS A 87 -16.70 -1.17 -10.74
C HIS A 87 -16.39 -2.32 -11.70
N GLU A 88 -15.12 -2.51 -12.06
CA GLU A 88 -14.68 -3.62 -12.90
C GLU A 88 -14.99 -4.99 -12.26
N LEU A 89 -14.76 -5.12 -10.95
CA LEU A 89 -15.09 -6.34 -10.21
C LEU A 89 -16.60 -6.60 -10.17
N GLU A 90 -17.43 -5.57 -9.97
CA GLU A 90 -18.88 -5.67 -9.95
C GLU A 90 -19.46 -6.06 -11.33
N ILE A 91 -18.93 -5.46 -12.41
CA ILE A 91 -19.27 -5.83 -13.79
C ILE A 91 -18.97 -7.31 -14.02
N TYR A 92 -17.79 -7.77 -13.62
CA TYR A 92 -17.40 -9.18 -13.79
C TYR A 92 -18.30 -10.12 -12.99
N CYS A 93 -18.57 -9.82 -11.72
CA CYS A 93 -19.49 -10.61 -10.89
C CYS A 93 -20.89 -10.65 -11.48
N THR A 94 -21.40 -9.52 -11.97
CA THR A 94 -22.72 -9.44 -12.62
C THR A 94 -22.73 -10.26 -13.90
N SER A 95 -21.68 -10.18 -14.72
CA SER A 95 -21.54 -10.97 -15.94
C SER A 95 -21.54 -12.46 -15.62
N LEU A 96 -20.67 -12.93 -14.71
CA LEU A 96 -20.61 -14.35 -14.32
C LEU A 96 -21.93 -14.85 -13.74
N THR A 97 -22.59 -14.05 -12.91
CA THR A 97 -23.86 -14.44 -12.29
C THR A 97 -24.95 -14.62 -13.34
N ARG A 98 -25.01 -13.76 -14.37
CA ARG A 98 -25.99 -13.89 -15.47
C ARG A 98 -25.83 -15.17 -16.28
N HIS A 99 -24.64 -15.73 -16.36
CA HIS A 99 -24.41 -16.96 -17.13
C HIS A 99 -24.85 -18.24 -16.39
N VAL A 100 -25.08 -18.18 -15.07
CA VAL A 100 -25.25 -19.39 -14.23
C VAL A 100 -26.46 -19.32 -13.30
N CYS A 101 -26.87 -18.12 -12.89
CA CYS A 101 -27.86 -17.94 -11.83
C CYS A 101 -29.12 -17.23 -12.35
N ASP A 102 -30.26 -17.58 -11.76
CA ASP A 102 -31.51 -16.87 -11.93
C ASP A 102 -31.55 -15.57 -11.10
N GLU A 103 -32.65 -14.81 -11.21
CA GLU A 103 -32.86 -13.55 -10.46
C GLU A 103 -32.81 -13.74 -8.94
N ASN A 104 -33.03 -14.96 -8.45
CA ASN A 104 -33.01 -15.33 -7.05
C ASN A 104 -31.64 -15.85 -6.58
N GLY A 105 -30.66 -15.99 -7.48
CA GLY A 105 -29.32 -16.47 -7.20
C GLY A 105 -29.16 -18.00 -7.20
N PHE A 106 -30.17 -18.75 -7.65
CA PHE A 106 -30.11 -20.20 -7.81
C PHE A 106 -29.56 -20.60 -9.19
N PRO A 107 -28.91 -21.77 -9.32
CA PRO A 107 -28.44 -22.26 -10.61
C PRO A 107 -29.59 -22.39 -11.61
N VAL A 108 -29.40 -21.86 -12.83
CA VAL A 108 -30.37 -22.05 -13.92
C VAL A 108 -30.31 -23.48 -14.46
N PRO A 109 -31.38 -24.01 -15.07
CA PRO A 109 -31.32 -25.29 -15.79
C PRO A 109 -30.23 -25.27 -16.89
N LEU A 110 -29.58 -26.41 -17.15
CA LEU A 110 -28.50 -26.56 -18.14
C LEU A 110 -28.81 -25.92 -19.51
N GLU A 111 -30.05 -26.01 -19.96
CA GLU A 111 -30.54 -25.47 -21.23
C GLU A 111 -30.42 -23.94 -21.35
N LYS A 112 -30.37 -23.25 -20.20
CA LYS A 112 -30.28 -21.78 -20.11
C LYS A 112 -28.86 -21.30 -19.78
N VAL A 113 -27.93 -22.21 -19.52
CA VAL A 113 -26.53 -21.86 -19.25
C VAL A 113 -25.86 -21.47 -20.56
N ASP A 114 -25.23 -20.30 -20.57
CA ASP A 114 -24.44 -19.84 -21.71
C ASP A 114 -23.03 -20.44 -21.65
N PHE A 115 -22.80 -21.46 -22.48
CA PHE A 115 -21.49 -22.10 -22.64
C PHE A 115 -20.60 -21.41 -23.68
N GLY A 116 -21.13 -20.46 -24.45
CA GLY A 116 -20.43 -19.78 -25.53
C GLY A 116 -20.38 -20.55 -26.85
N ALA A 117 -20.37 -19.82 -27.97
CA ALA A 117 -20.46 -20.37 -29.32
C ALA A 117 -19.31 -21.33 -29.69
N LYS A 118 -18.09 -21.04 -29.22
CA LYS A 118 -16.92 -21.89 -29.49
C LYS A 118 -17.03 -23.25 -28.81
N PHE A 119 -17.55 -23.30 -27.58
CA PHE A 119 -17.79 -24.56 -26.88
C PHE A 119 -18.86 -25.39 -27.58
N ILE A 120 -19.97 -24.74 -27.97
CA ILE A 120 -21.10 -25.41 -28.64
C ILE A 120 -20.63 -26.05 -29.95
N SER A 121 -20.02 -25.26 -30.85
CA SER A 121 -19.53 -25.78 -32.14
C SER A 121 -18.49 -26.91 -32.01
N GLU A 122 -17.57 -26.82 -31.06
CA GLU A 122 -16.58 -27.87 -30.81
C GLU A 122 -17.21 -29.12 -30.16
N SER A 123 -18.20 -28.94 -29.28
CA SER A 123 -18.91 -30.05 -28.65
C SER A 123 -19.73 -30.86 -29.64
N GLU A 124 -20.36 -30.19 -30.61
CA GLU A 124 -21.05 -30.83 -31.73
C GLU A 124 -20.07 -31.60 -32.63
N ARG A 125 -18.84 -31.10 -32.81
CA ARG A 125 -17.81 -31.77 -33.60
C ARG A 125 -17.25 -33.02 -32.92
N ILE A 126 -17.00 -32.95 -31.61
CA ILE A 126 -16.26 -33.97 -30.86
C ILE A 126 -17.21 -35.01 -30.25
N LEU A 127 -18.34 -34.58 -29.70
CA LEU A 127 -19.27 -35.42 -28.92
C LEU A 127 -20.65 -35.55 -29.58
N ALA A 128 -20.77 -35.38 -30.91
CA ALA A 128 -22.04 -35.50 -31.66
C ALA A 128 -22.91 -36.70 -31.25
N ASN A 129 -22.27 -37.85 -31.03
CA ASN A 129 -22.94 -39.12 -30.74
C ASN A 129 -22.96 -39.48 -29.24
N GLU A 130 -22.32 -38.68 -28.38
CA GLU A 130 -22.08 -39.00 -26.97
C GLU A 130 -22.82 -38.03 -26.03
N LYS A 131 -24.15 -37.97 -26.16
CA LYS A 131 -25.00 -37.03 -25.41
C LYS A 131 -24.85 -37.11 -23.90
N GLU A 132 -24.66 -38.31 -23.34
CA GLU A 132 -24.47 -38.51 -21.90
C GLU A 132 -23.14 -37.91 -21.42
N GLN A 133 -22.06 -38.04 -22.19
CA GLN A 133 -20.77 -37.42 -21.84
C GLN A 133 -20.84 -35.90 -21.96
N LEU A 134 -21.52 -35.39 -22.99
CA LEU A 134 -21.75 -33.96 -23.16
C LEU A 134 -22.50 -33.36 -21.97
N GLN A 135 -23.55 -34.03 -21.49
CA GLN A 135 -24.31 -33.58 -20.32
C GLN A 135 -23.45 -33.56 -19.05
N LYS A 136 -22.68 -34.62 -18.79
CA LYS A 136 -21.73 -34.66 -17.66
C LYS A 136 -20.68 -33.54 -17.71
N LEU A 137 -20.21 -33.21 -18.92
CA LEU A 137 -19.28 -32.09 -19.11
C LEU A 137 -19.96 -30.74 -18.82
N GLN A 138 -21.19 -30.54 -19.31
CA GLN A 138 -21.96 -29.33 -19.07
C GLN A 138 -22.25 -29.13 -17.57
N ASP A 139 -22.61 -30.20 -16.85
CA ASP A 139 -22.77 -30.18 -15.39
C ASP A 139 -21.49 -29.71 -14.69
N ARG A 140 -20.34 -30.29 -15.06
CA ARG A 140 -19.04 -29.92 -14.48
C ARG A 140 -18.66 -28.47 -14.79
N CYS A 141 -18.95 -28.00 -16.00
CA CYS A 141 -18.74 -26.61 -16.41
C CYS A 141 -19.62 -25.65 -15.58
N GLN A 142 -20.90 -26.00 -15.39
CA GLN A 142 -21.83 -25.24 -14.58
C GLN A 142 -21.39 -25.18 -13.11
N GLU A 143 -21.00 -26.32 -12.53
CA GLU A 143 -20.50 -26.41 -11.16
C GLU A 143 -19.23 -25.55 -10.96
N MET A 144 -18.31 -25.57 -11.93
CA MET A 144 -17.13 -24.70 -11.90
C MET A 144 -17.53 -23.23 -11.87
N MET A 145 -18.45 -22.79 -12.73
CA MET A 145 -18.88 -21.39 -12.76
C MET A 145 -19.65 -21.00 -11.50
N PHE A 146 -20.53 -21.86 -11.00
CA PHE A 146 -21.27 -21.60 -9.77
C PHE A 146 -20.32 -21.45 -8.59
N THR A 147 -19.36 -22.37 -8.46
CA THR A 147 -18.31 -22.29 -7.45
C THR A 147 -17.50 -21.01 -7.59
N LEU A 148 -17.12 -20.62 -8.81
CA LEU A 148 -16.42 -19.35 -9.07
C LEU A 148 -17.25 -18.16 -8.58
N VAL A 149 -18.53 -18.08 -8.92
CA VAL A 149 -19.43 -17.00 -8.48
C VAL A 149 -19.50 -16.92 -6.95
N GLN A 150 -19.68 -18.05 -6.26
CA GLN A 150 -19.72 -18.08 -4.79
C GLN A 150 -18.38 -17.64 -4.18
N GLN A 151 -17.28 -18.14 -4.72
CA GLN A 151 -15.93 -17.81 -4.24
C GLN A 151 -15.58 -16.33 -4.47
N VAL A 152 -16.02 -15.73 -5.58
CA VAL A 152 -15.85 -14.30 -5.84
C VAL A 152 -16.76 -13.48 -4.93
N LYS A 153 -18.03 -13.87 -4.73
CA LYS A 153 -18.96 -13.22 -3.78
C LYS A 153 -18.47 -13.24 -2.33
N MET A 154 -17.84 -14.32 -1.88
CA MET A 154 -17.24 -14.39 -0.53
C MET A 154 -16.01 -13.48 -0.35
N ARG A 155 -15.28 -13.20 -1.44
CA ARG A 155 -14.07 -12.37 -1.42
C ARG A 155 -14.34 -10.90 -1.78
N LEU A 156 -15.49 -10.61 -2.38
CA LEU A 156 -16.02 -9.26 -2.46
C LEU A 156 -16.22 -8.76 -1.03
N PRO A 157 -15.53 -7.68 -0.60
CA PRO A 157 -15.84 -7.09 0.68
C PRO A 157 -17.31 -6.59 0.66
N ARG A 158 -17.88 -6.25 1.82
CA ARG A 158 -19.08 -5.35 1.90
C ARG A 158 -18.85 -3.97 1.23
N SER A 159 -17.65 -3.77 0.71
CA SER A 159 -17.15 -2.97 -0.41
C SER A 159 -18.10 -1.98 -1.09
N ARG A 160 -19.35 -2.32 -1.45
CA ARG A 160 -20.30 -1.32 -1.97
C ARG A 160 -20.43 -0.13 -1.01
N GLU A 161 -20.64 -0.37 0.28
CA GLU A 161 -20.75 0.70 1.30
C GLU A 161 -19.44 1.48 1.46
N LEU A 162 -18.31 0.79 1.34
CA LEU A 162 -16.97 1.34 1.48
C LEU A 162 -16.63 2.27 0.31
N TYR A 163 -16.92 1.86 -0.93
CA TYR A 163 -16.64 2.63 -2.13
C TYR A 163 -17.66 3.74 -2.38
N ASP A 164 -18.94 3.48 -2.11
CA ASP A 164 -19.95 4.54 -2.12
C ASP A 164 -19.56 5.61 -1.09
N GLY A 165 -19.06 5.18 0.07
CA GLY A 165 -18.40 6.03 1.03
C GLY A 165 -17.22 6.83 0.45
N LEU A 166 -16.21 6.18 -0.13
CA LEU A 166 -15.04 6.86 -0.70
C LEU A 166 -15.39 7.81 -1.85
N LYS A 167 -16.41 7.49 -2.65
CA LYS A 167 -16.92 8.34 -3.73
C LYS A 167 -17.48 9.66 -3.19
N LYS A 168 -18.04 9.67 -1.96
CA LYS A 168 -18.51 10.89 -1.29
C LYS A 168 -17.38 11.88 -1.00
N LEU A 169 -16.12 11.43 -0.93
CA LEU A 169 -14.94 12.29 -0.75
C LEU A 169 -14.41 12.88 -2.07
N SER A 170 -15.08 12.62 -3.20
CA SER A 170 -14.66 13.20 -4.48
C SER A 170 -14.91 14.72 -4.53
N PRO A 171 -14.08 15.49 -5.26
CA PRO A 171 -14.19 16.95 -5.33
C PRO A 171 -15.57 17.40 -5.83
N SER A 172 -16.10 16.67 -6.82
CA SER A 172 -17.42 16.91 -7.41
C SER A 172 -18.59 16.59 -6.48
N VAL A 173 -18.38 15.85 -5.38
CA VAL A 173 -19.43 15.60 -4.38
C VAL A 173 -19.27 16.55 -3.19
N VAL A 174 -18.04 16.76 -2.73
CA VAL A 174 -17.72 17.58 -1.55
C VAL A 174 -18.03 19.06 -1.76
N LEU A 175 -17.80 19.56 -2.98
CA LEU A 175 -17.97 20.98 -3.32
C LEU A 175 -19.31 21.29 -3.98
N THR A 176 -20.22 20.32 -4.08
CA THR A 176 -21.53 20.54 -4.71
C THR A 176 -22.52 21.12 -3.70
N HIS A 177 -23.32 22.10 -4.14
CA HIS A 177 -24.38 22.71 -3.33
C HIS A 177 -25.68 21.87 -3.30
N THR A 178 -25.85 20.98 -4.27
CA THR A 178 -27.00 20.08 -4.43
C THR A 178 -26.64 18.64 -4.04
N ASN A 179 -27.52 17.96 -3.28
CA ASN A 179 -27.35 16.54 -2.91
C ASN A 179 -25.99 16.20 -2.24
N ARG A 180 -25.42 17.14 -1.48
CA ARG A 180 -24.19 16.94 -0.71
C ARG A 180 -24.45 16.03 0.49
N PRO A 181 -23.66 14.96 0.69
CA PRO A 181 -23.84 14.09 1.85
C PRO A 181 -23.58 14.86 3.15
N PRO A 182 -24.40 14.66 4.19
CA PRO A 182 -24.10 15.20 5.51
C PRO A 182 -22.81 14.58 6.04
N TYR A 183 -22.18 15.26 7.00
CA TYR A 183 -20.91 14.81 7.56
C TYR A 183 -20.99 13.39 8.16
N THR A 184 -22.12 13.06 8.78
CA THR A 184 -22.41 11.73 9.35
C THR A 184 -22.43 10.59 8.33
N ASP A 185 -22.57 10.91 7.04
CA ASP A 185 -22.64 9.91 5.98
C ASP A 185 -21.28 9.69 5.30
N LEU A 186 -20.22 10.38 5.75
CA LEU A 186 -18.87 10.19 5.25
C LEU A 186 -18.29 8.83 5.70
N PRO A 187 -17.41 8.22 4.88
CA PRO A 187 -16.84 6.91 5.20
C PRO A 187 -15.88 6.98 6.39
N PHE A 188 -15.83 5.91 7.18
CA PHE A 188 -14.81 5.67 8.21
C PHE A 188 -14.66 6.78 9.25
N LEU A 189 -15.76 7.37 9.73
CA LEU A 189 -15.73 8.43 10.76
C LEU A 189 -14.87 8.10 11.98
N HIS A 190 -14.74 6.82 12.35
CA HIS A 190 -13.87 6.36 13.43
C HIS A 190 -12.38 6.72 13.24
N LEU A 191 -11.91 6.96 12.02
CA LEU A 191 -10.51 7.35 11.73
C LEU A 191 -10.16 8.77 12.17
N GLN A 192 -11.15 9.58 12.56
CA GLN A 192 -10.95 10.99 12.96
C GLN A 192 -10.39 11.13 14.38
N GLY A 193 -10.64 10.14 15.25
CA GLY A 193 -10.25 10.19 16.65
C GLY A 193 -10.73 11.47 17.34
N GLN A 194 -9.80 12.19 17.97
CA GLN A 194 -10.08 13.43 18.70
C GLN A 194 -10.37 14.65 17.81
N ALA A 195 -10.14 14.57 16.49
CA ALA A 195 -10.30 15.69 15.58
C ALA A 195 -11.71 15.78 14.94
N ALA A 196 -12.69 14.98 15.41
CA ALA A 196 -14.00 14.86 14.78
C ALA A 196 -14.74 16.20 14.64
N GLU A 197 -14.75 17.01 15.71
CA GLU A 197 -15.40 18.33 15.72
C GLU A 197 -14.70 19.30 14.75
N ALA A 198 -13.36 19.31 14.74
CA ALA A 198 -12.57 20.14 13.83
C ALA A 198 -12.84 19.75 12.37
N CYS A 199 -12.84 18.45 12.05
CA CYS A 199 -13.13 17.93 10.73
C CYS A 199 -14.55 18.30 10.26
N GLU A 200 -15.56 18.21 11.13
CA GLU A 200 -16.94 18.60 10.79
C GLU A 200 -17.04 20.09 10.47
N ASN A 201 -16.47 20.94 11.32
CA ASN A 201 -16.45 22.39 11.12
C ASN A 201 -15.72 22.77 9.82
N GLN A 202 -14.58 22.11 9.53
CA GLN A 202 -13.85 22.27 8.27
C GLN A 202 -14.68 21.81 7.08
N TYR A 203 -15.42 20.69 7.19
CA TYR A 203 -16.29 20.17 6.13
C TYR A 203 -17.45 21.11 5.83
N ARG A 204 -17.98 21.83 6.80
CA ARG A 204 -19.00 22.87 6.55
C ARG A 204 -18.42 24.08 5.83
N ARG A 205 -17.22 24.51 6.21
CA ARG A 205 -16.56 25.71 5.67
C ARG A 205 -15.95 25.52 4.28
N ILE A 206 -15.54 24.32 3.91
CA ILE A 206 -14.84 24.02 2.65
C ILE A 206 -15.68 24.42 1.41
N LEU A 207 -17.02 24.36 1.52
CA LEU A 207 -17.94 24.66 0.43
C LEU A 207 -17.94 26.14 0.03
N TYR A 208 -17.76 27.04 1.01
CA TYR A 208 -17.86 28.48 0.80
C TYR A 208 -16.53 29.13 0.42
N HIS A 209 -15.46 28.34 0.29
CA HIS A 209 -14.13 28.85 -0.01
C HIS A 209 -13.91 28.98 -1.52
N PRO A 210 -13.41 30.13 -2.03
CA PRO A 210 -13.16 30.34 -3.45
C PRO A 210 -11.89 29.61 -3.91
N TRP A 211 -12.04 28.33 -4.26
CA TRP A 211 -10.92 27.44 -4.61
C TRP A 211 -10.22 27.79 -5.93
N ILE A 212 -10.95 28.35 -6.91
CA ILE A 212 -10.49 28.51 -8.30
C ILE A 212 -9.41 29.61 -8.43
N GLU A 213 -9.54 30.70 -7.68
CA GLU A 213 -8.69 31.91 -7.85
C GLU A 213 -7.35 31.85 -7.11
N GLY A 214 -7.10 30.82 -6.30
CA GLY A 214 -5.88 30.73 -5.47
C GLY A 214 -5.08 29.44 -5.62
N ASN A 215 -5.71 28.28 -5.37
CA ASN A 215 -4.98 27.08 -4.96
C ASN A 215 -4.94 25.95 -6.02
N PHE A 216 -5.72 26.10 -7.10
CA PHE A 216 -5.91 25.07 -8.12
C PHE A 216 -5.56 25.54 -9.55
N ASP A 217 -4.85 26.66 -9.71
CA ASP A 217 -4.41 27.17 -11.02
C ASP A 217 -5.58 27.26 -12.04
N GLY A 218 -6.75 27.68 -11.59
CA GLY A 218 -7.95 27.83 -12.41
C GLY A 218 -8.78 26.56 -12.65
N LYS A 219 -8.32 25.35 -12.26
CA LYS A 219 -9.11 24.11 -12.41
C LYS A 219 -8.99 23.16 -11.22
N ILE A 220 -10.14 22.82 -10.63
CA ILE A 220 -10.24 21.82 -9.56
C ILE A 220 -9.83 20.44 -10.12
N PRO A 221 -8.87 19.72 -9.49
CA PRO A 221 -8.49 18.38 -9.90
C PRO A 221 -9.67 17.42 -9.79
N ASP A 222 -9.86 16.57 -10.78
CA ASP A 222 -10.87 15.49 -10.74
C ASP A 222 -10.43 14.32 -9.83
N ASP A 223 -9.13 14.23 -9.53
CA ASP A 223 -8.56 13.19 -8.68
C ASP A 223 -8.68 13.57 -7.19
N PRO A 224 -9.39 12.76 -6.36
CA PRO A 224 -9.56 13.03 -4.94
C PRO A 224 -8.23 13.15 -4.18
N GLU A 225 -7.21 12.34 -4.50
CA GLU A 225 -5.94 12.35 -3.78
C GLU A 225 -5.17 13.66 -4.05
N VAL A 226 -5.16 14.09 -5.32
CA VAL A 226 -4.55 15.37 -5.73
C VAL A 226 -5.31 16.56 -5.14
N PHE A 227 -6.64 16.47 -5.10
CA PHE A 227 -7.49 17.50 -4.50
C PHE A 227 -7.21 17.66 -2.99
N TRP A 228 -7.28 16.56 -2.23
CA TRP A 228 -7.09 16.62 -0.78
C TRP A 228 -5.64 16.93 -0.37
N SER A 229 -4.64 16.52 -1.16
CA SER A 229 -3.25 16.92 -0.92
C SER A 229 -3.01 18.42 -1.12
N LYS A 230 -3.65 19.03 -2.14
CA LYS A 230 -3.65 20.50 -2.31
C LYS A 230 -4.39 21.22 -1.19
N ILE A 231 -5.49 20.69 -0.68
CA ILE A 231 -6.19 21.26 0.48
C ILE A 231 -5.35 21.14 1.76
N LYS A 232 -4.70 20.01 2.00
CA LYS A 232 -3.81 19.82 3.16
C LYS A 232 -2.62 20.78 3.18
N SER A 233 -2.16 21.19 1.99
CA SER A 233 -1.06 22.14 1.84
C SER A 233 -1.52 23.60 1.78
N TYR A 234 -2.83 23.84 1.67
CA TYR A 234 -3.40 25.18 1.72
C TYR A 234 -3.09 25.86 3.06
N GLU A 235 -2.59 27.10 2.97
CA GLU A 235 -2.19 27.90 4.10
C GLU A 235 -2.79 29.30 3.95
N SER A 236 -3.48 29.77 4.98
CA SER A 236 -4.08 31.08 5.07
C SER A 236 -3.70 31.71 6.40
N GLU A 237 -3.14 32.91 6.37
CA GLU A 237 -2.73 33.66 7.58
C GLU A 237 -1.81 32.86 8.52
N GLY A 238 -0.91 32.04 7.96
CA GLY A 238 0.01 31.18 8.74
C GLY A 238 -0.64 29.98 9.41
N SER A 239 -1.92 29.73 9.15
CA SER A 239 -2.66 28.55 9.61
C SER A 239 -3.06 27.65 8.44
N LYS A 240 -3.29 26.36 8.71
CA LYS A 240 -3.83 25.41 7.73
C LYS A 240 -5.29 25.12 8.06
N PRO A 241 -6.24 25.92 7.54
CA PRO A 241 -7.62 25.88 8.04
C PRO A 241 -8.38 24.59 7.72
N TYR A 242 -7.88 23.74 6.83
CA TYR A 242 -8.53 22.49 6.39
C TYR A 242 -7.64 21.25 6.59
N SER A 243 -6.58 21.34 7.41
CA SER A 243 -5.59 20.26 7.52
C SER A 243 -6.16 18.97 8.09
N ASP A 244 -7.07 19.06 9.06
CA ASP A 244 -7.60 17.88 9.76
C ASP A 244 -8.56 17.12 8.84
N LEU A 245 -9.47 17.84 8.18
CA LEU A 245 -10.38 17.27 7.19
C LEU A 245 -9.59 16.64 6.02
N ALA A 246 -8.57 17.32 5.52
CA ALA A 246 -7.77 16.80 4.43
C ALA A 246 -6.93 15.59 4.86
N CYS A 247 -6.40 15.58 6.09
CA CYS A 247 -5.76 14.39 6.66
C CYS A 247 -6.75 13.23 6.79
N PHE A 248 -7.95 13.47 7.30
CA PHE A 248 -9.01 12.45 7.40
C PHE A 248 -9.37 11.88 6.01
N ALA A 249 -9.65 12.75 5.04
CA ALA A 249 -10.01 12.32 3.70
C ALA A 249 -8.87 11.53 3.01
N LEU A 250 -7.62 11.96 3.16
CA LEU A 250 -6.46 11.20 2.67
C LEU A 250 -6.32 9.87 3.39
N SER A 251 -6.51 9.80 4.72
CA SER A 251 -6.49 8.55 5.47
C SER A 251 -7.53 7.57 4.93
N CYS A 252 -8.75 8.03 4.68
CA CYS A 252 -9.80 7.23 4.04
C CYS A 252 -9.38 6.74 2.65
N LEU A 253 -8.82 7.63 1.81
CA LEU A 253 -8.38 7.29 0.45
C LEU A 253 -7.16 6.35 0.42
N THR A 254 -6.32 6.36 1.46
CA THR A 254 -5.20 5.43 1.61
C THR A 254 -5.57 4.08 2.24
N THR A 255 -6.86 3.86 2.54
CA THR A 255 -7.31 2.55 3.04
C THR A 255 -6.94 1.46 2.04
N PRO A 256 -6.35 0.35 2.52
CA PRO A 256 -5.78 -0.64 1.63
C PRO A 256 -6.85 -1.36 0.82
N VAL A 257 -6.79 -1.22 -0.51
CA VAL A 257 -7.75 -1.83 -1.43
C VAL A 257 -7.32 -3.22 -1.90
N SER A 258 -6.02 -3.52 -1.86
CA SER A 258 -5.46 -4.82 -2.24
C SER A 258 -4.18 -5.14 -1.47
N ASN A 259 -3.86 -6.43 -1.34
CA ASN A 259 -2.59 -6.87 -0.73
C ASN A 259 -1.37 -6.31 -1.49
N ALA A 260 -1.45 -6.24 -2.83
CA ALA A 260 -0.38 -5.67 -3.65
C ALA A 260 -0.16 -4.18 -3.35
N PHE A 261 -1.24 -3.43 -3.09
CA PHE A 261 -1.14 -2.04 -2.67
C PHE A 261 -0.49 -1.91 -1.29
N VAL A 262 -0.88 -2.77 -0.34
CA VAL A 262 -0.29 -2.84 1.01
C VAL A 262 1.21 -3.11 0.95
N GLU A 263 1.63 -4.15 0.21
CA GLU A 263 3.04 -4.52 0.03
C GLU A 263 3.85 -3.38 -0.57
N ARG A 264 3.29 -2.65 -1.55
CA ARG A 264 3.94 -1.47 -2.13
C ARG A 264 4.15 -0.37 -1.10
N ILE A 265 3.12 -0.01 -0.34
CA ILE A 265 3.24 1.00 0.72
C ILE A 265 4.29 0.58 1.75
N PHE A 266 4.24 -0.66 2.23
CA PHE A 266 5.23 -1.17 3.19
C PHE A 266 6.64 -1.19 2.60
N SER A 267 6.80 -1.55 1.33
CA SER A 267 8.09 -1.50 0.63
C SER A 267 8.64 -0.07 0.55
N HIS A 268 7.81 0.90 0.16
CA HIS A 268 8.20 2.31 0.15
C HIS A 268 8.57 2.82 1.55
N ALA A 269 7.76 2.51 2.56
CA ALA A 269 8.03 2.89 3.95
C ALA A 269 9.34 2.27 4.46
N ASN A 270 9.57 0.99 4.17
CA ASN A 270 10.81 0.29 4.54
C ASN A 270 12.02 0.83 3.77
N ALA A 271 11.88 1.20 2.51
CA ALA A 271 12.94 1.85 1.74
C ALA A 271 13.33 3.21 2.34
N ILE A 272 12.36 4.00 2.82
CA ILE A 272 12.62 5.26 3.53
C ILE A 272 13.34 5.00 4.85
N LYS A 273 12.83 4.07 5.67
CA LYS A 273 13.44 3.70 6.96
C LYS A 273 14.88 3.22 6.78
N THR A 274 15.11 2.31 5.85
CA THR A 274 16.45 1.75 5.59
C THR A 274 17.44 2.79 5.06
N LYS A 275 17.01 3.77 4.24
CA LYS A 275 17.85 4.90 3.84
C LYS A 275 18.33 5.71 5.05
N VAL A 276 17.42 6.00 5.98
CA VAL A 276 17.75 6.74 7.23
C VAL A 276 18.71 5.92 8.10
N VAL A 277 18.45 4.63 8.30
CA VAL A 277 19.33 3.75 9.08
C VAL A 277 20.72 3.64 8.44
N LYS A 278 20.81 3.48 7.11
CA LYS A 278 22.09 3.46 6.39
C LYS A 278 22.89 4.75 6.60
N MET A 279 22.23 5.90 6.61
CA MET A 279 22.88 7.18 6.93
C MET A 279 23.46 7.19 8.35
N PHE A 280 22.72 6.68 9.34
CA PHE A 280 23.22 6.55 10.72
C PHE A 280 24.42 5.59 10.82
N ILE A 281 24.38 4.45 10.14
CA ILE A 281 25.51 3.50 10.12
C ILE A 281 26.77 4.17 9.58
N VAL A 282 26.68 4.95 8.49
CA VAL A 282 27.83 5.69 7.95
C VAL A 282 28.38 6.70 8.96
N ILE A 283 27.52 7.42 9.67
CA ILE A 283 27.95 8.34 10.74
C ILE A 283 28.71 7.59 11.84
N VAL A 284 28.20 6.45 12.29
CA VAL A 284 28.85 5.64 13.34
C VAL A 284 30.20 5.08 12.89
N ILE A 285 30.29 4.59 11.65
CA ILE A 285 31.55 4.08 11.09
C ILE A 285 32.58 5.22 11.01
N MET A 286 32.19 6.38 10.48
CA MET A 286 33.12 7.52 10.38
C MET A 286 33.55 8.03 11.75
N PHE A 287 32.65 8.05 12.74
CA PHE A 287 33.00 8.35 14.12
C PHE A 287 34.06 7.38 14.65
N GLY A 288 33.85 6.08 14.44
CA GLY A 288 34.82 5.05 14.79
C GLY A 288 36.17 5.28 14.09
N VAL A 289 36.19 5.48 12.78
CA VAL A 289 37.42 5.70 12.00
C VAL A 289 38.17 6.95 12.45
N CYS A 290 37.48 8.02 12.83
CA CYS A 290 38.12 9.25 13.27
C CYS A 290 38.66 9.16 14.71
N TRP A 291 37.98 8.43 15.60
CA TRP A 291 38.34 8.35 17.01
C TRP A 291 39.23 7.14 17.36
N LEU A 292 39.09 6.01 16.68
CA LEU A 292 39.84 4.78 16.96
C LEU A 292 41.36 4.99 16.94
N PRO A 293 41.96 5.72 15.98
CA PRO A 293 43.41 5.91 15.94
C PRO A 293 43.92 6.66 17.19
N GLN A 294 43.16 7.65 17.65
CA GLN A 294 43.50 8.40 18.87
C GLN A 294 43.37 7.54 20.13
N GLN A 295 42.29 6.77 20.25
CA GLN A 295 42.08 5.89 21.40
C GLN A 295 43.10 4.73 21.45
N ALA A 296 43.43 4.16 20.28
CA ALA A 296 44.46 3.15 20.15
C ALA A 296 45.85 3.72 20.52
N PHE A 297 46.16 4.95 20.10
CA PHE A 297 47.40 5.64 20.48
C PHE A 297 47.49 5.82 22.00
N PHE A 298 46.43 6.31 22.64
CA PHE A 298 46.40 6.45 24.10
C PHE A 298 46.60 5.10 24.82
N LEU A 299 45.89 4.05 24.40
CA LEU A 299 46.03 2.71 24.99
C LEU A 299 47.45 2.14 24.80
N TYR A 300 48.06 2.37 23.64
CA TYR A 300 49.40 1.91 23.34
C TYR A 300 50.46 2.64 24.19
N THR A 301 50.36 3.97 24.30
CA THR A 301 51.28 4.75 25.17
C THR A 301 51.12 4.46 26.65
N PHE A 302 49.95 3.99 27.09
CA PHE A 302 49.73 3.54 28.46
C PHE A 302 50.47 2.23 28.78
N HIS A 303 50.57 1.32 27.80
CA HIS A 303 51.22 0.01 27.98
C HIS A 303 52.74 0.06 27.75
N ASP A 304 53.22 0.91 26.84
CA ASP A 304 54.64 1.09 26.57
C ASP A 304 55.05 2.56 26.49
N ALA A 305 55.41 3.11 27.66
CA ALA A 305 55.83 4.51 27.81
C ALA A 305 57.16 4.83 27.10
N ARG A 306 57.92 3.82 26.65
CA ARG A 306 59.23 4.02 25.99
C ARG A 306 59.11 4.53 24.56
N VAL A 307 57.92 4.43 23.96
CA VAL A 307 57.67 4.85 22.58
C VAL A 307 57.60 6.39 22.43
N LEU A 308 57.38 7.12 23.53
CA LEU A 308 57.38 8.58 23.55
C LEU A 308 58.76 9.20 23.27
N ASP A 309 59.85 8.45 23.35
CA ASP A 309 61.22 8.95 23.16
C ASP A 309 61.67 8.92 21.67
N THR A 310 60.79 8.46 20.77
CA THR A 310 61.08 8.35 19.35
C THR A 310 60.83 9.68 18.63
N ALA A 311 61.80 10.19 17.87
CA ALA A 311 61.74 11.51 17.23
C ALA A 311 60.52 11.75 16.30
N HIS A 312 59.82 10.71 15.86
CA HIS A 312 58.69 10.80 14.93
C HIS A 312 57.31 10.72 15.60
N ILE A 313 57.26 10.44 16.91
CA ILE A 313 55.99 10.19 17.64
C ILE A 313 55.10 11.45 17.70
N GLN A 314 55.71 12.63 17.76
CA GLN A 314 55.00 13.92 17.83
C GLN A 314 54.20 14.19 16.55
N HIS A 315 54.76 13.86 15.38
CA HIS A 315 54.06 14.01 14.10
C HIS A 315 52.89 13.03 13.96
N VAL A 316 53.05 11.80 14.46
CA VAL A 316 52.01 10.77 14.46
C VAL A 316 50.85 11.15 15.39
N TYR A 317 51.16 11.62 16.60
CA TYR A 317 50.16 12.11 17.55
C TYR A 317 49.37 13.29 16.97
N LEU A 318 50.07 14.26 16.37
CA LEU A 318 49.43 15.39 15.72
C LEU A 318 48.49 14.94 14.60
N ALA A 319 48.90 13.97 13.76
CA ALA A 319 48.06 13.44 12.70
C ALA A 319 46.77 12.77 13.21
N PHE A 320 46.85 11.94 14.25
CA PHE A 320 45.67 11.30 14.86
C PHE A 320 44.76 12.30 15.57
N TYR A 321 45.34 13.31 16.23
CA TYR A 321 44.58 14.39 16.83
C TYR A 321 43.80 15.20 15.78
N TRP A 322 44.44 15.57 14.69
CA TRP A 322 43.78 16.27 13.58
C TRP A 322 42.66 15.44 12.95
N LEU A 323 42.85 14.12 12.81
CA LEU A 323 41.83 13.20 12.31
C LEU A 323 40.62 13.12 13.26
N ALA A 324 40.83 13.08 14.58
CA ALA A 324 39.75 13.11 15.57
C ALA A 324 38.98 14.43 15.52
N MET A 325 39.66 15.56 15.34
CA MET A 325 39.03 16.88 15.22
C MET A 325 38.25 17.04 13.90
N ALA A 326 38.67 16.37 12.83
CA ALA A 326 37.97 16.36 11.54
C ALA A 326 36.59 15.68 11.59
N ASN A 327 36.29 14.88 12.61
CA ASN A 327 34.98 14.25 12.84
C ASN A 327 33.81 15.26 12.80
N SER A 328 34.03 16.48 13.31
CA SER A 328 33.02 17.54 13.31
C SER A 328 32.68 18.04 11.89
N MET A 329 33.63 18.00 10.96
CA MET A 329 33.44 18.42 9.55
C MET A 329 32.78 17.34 8.69
N ILE A 330 32.89 16.07 9.08
CA ILE A 330 32.39 14.93 8.31
C ILE A 330 30.87 14.83 8.38
N ASN A 331 30.26 15.17 9.50
CA ASN A 331 28.80 15.07 9.69
C ASN A 331 28.01 15.87 8.63
N PRO A 332 28.23 17.18 8.43
CA PRO A 332 27.57 17.94 7.37
C PRO A 332 27.80 17.37 5.96
N VAL A 333 28.99 16.81 5.67
CA VAL A 333 29.32 16.20 4.37
C VAL A 333 28.51 14.92 4.14
N ILE A 334 28.37 14.06 5.15
CA ILE A 334 27.53 12.86 5.08
C ILE A 334 26.07 13.25 4.84
N TYR A 335 25.55 14.23 5.59
CA TYR A 335 24.18 14.70 5.40
C TYR A 335 23.99 15.30 4.01
N TYR A 336 24.95 16.09 3.51
CA TYR A 336 24.89 16.58 2.14
C TYR A 336 24.89 15.44 1.11
N TRP A 337 25.69 14.39 1.28
CA TRP A 337 25.74 13.32 0.28
C TRP A 337 24.51 12.39 0.32
N MET A 338 24.05 12.00 1.52
CA MET A 338 23.03 10.95 1.70
C MET A 338 21.63 11.47 1.99
N ASN A 339 21.47 12.72 2.43
CA ASN A 339 20.17 13.32 2.73
C ASN A 339 19.75 14.33 1.64
N ALA A 340 18.85 13.88 0.76
CA ALA A 340 18.34 14.71 -0.33
C ALA A 340 17.68 16.02 0.14
N ARG A 341 17.02 16.03 1.31
CA ARG A 341 16.44 17.26 1.87
C ARG A 341 17.51 18.24 2.31
N PHE A 342 18.55 17.73 2.97
CA PHE A 342 19.68 18.56 3.40
C PHE A 342 20.36 19.22 2.20
N ARG A 343 20.49 18.51 1.06
CA ARG A 343 20.96 19.11 -0.19
C ARG A 343 20.07 20.24 -0.69
N SER A 344 18.75 20.05 -0.66
CA SER A 344 17.81 21.09 -1.09
C SER A 344 17.90 22.33 -0.22
N TYR A 345 17.91 22.17 1.12
CA TYR A 345 18.09 23.29 2.05
C TYR A 345 19.45 23.97 1.90
N PHE A 346 20.53 23.20 1.76
CA PHE A 346 21.87 23.74 1.57
C PHE A 346 21.95 24.53 0.25
N ARG A 347 21.35 24.02 -0.82
CA ARG A 347 21.26 24.72 -2.09
C ARG A 347 20.47 26.02 -1.95
N GLU A 348 19.37 26.01 -1.21
CA GLU A 348 18.54 27.20 -0.97
C GLU A 348 19.27 28.25 -0.11
N VAL A 349 19.98 27.85 0.93
CA VAL A 349 20.74 28.79 1.77
C VAL A 349 21.96 29.33 1.04
N VAL A 350 22.69 28.49 0.30
CA VAL A 350 23.93 28.88 -0.38
C VAL A 350 23.67 29.62 -1.69
N LEU A 351 22.68 29.20 -2.51
CA LEU A 351 22.30 29.92 -3.74
C LEU A 351 21.24 31.01 -3.50
N GLY A 352 20.38 30.90 -2.49
CA GLY A 352 19.40 31.95 -2.14
C GLY A 352 20.06 33.22 -1.61
N CYS A 353 21.27 33.12 -1.02
CA CYS A 353 22.09 34.28 -0.66
C CYS A 353 22.63 35.06 -1.88
N VAL A 354 22.63 34.50 -3.10
CA VAL A 354 23.10 35.20 -4.31
C VAL A 354 21.99 36.04 -4.96
N CYS A 355 20.73 35.86 -4.57
CA CYS A 355 19.59 36.57 -5.15
C CYS A 355 18.76 37.32 -4.09
N LEU A 356 19.31 38.42 -3.54
CA LEU A 356 18.59 39.33 -2.63
C LEU A 356 17.38 40.09 -3.26
N ARG A 357 16.93 39.72 -4.47
CA ARG A 357 15.85 40.41 -5.21
C ARG A 357 14.94 39.48 -6.02
N CYS A 358 14.53 38.33 -5.51
CA CYS A 358 13.43 37.58 -6.14
C CYS A 358 12.41 37.05 -5.11
N PRO A 359 11.10 37.16 -5.40
CA PRO A 359 10.07 36.65 -4.52
C PRO A 359 10.16 35.12 -4.44
N ARG A 360 10.10 34.64 -3.21
CA ARG A 360 10.07 33.24 -2.77
C ARG A 360 9.19 32.37 -3.68
N ARG A 361 9.79 31.70 -4.67
CA ARG A 361 9.12 30.68 -5.47
C ARG A 361 8.94 29.44 -4.58
N ARG A 362 7.77 29.31 -3.94
CA ARG A 362 7.34 28.04 -3.36
C ARG A 362 7.23 27.05 -4.50
N LEU A 363 7.96 25.93 -4.45
CA LEU A 363 7.60 24.78 -5.26
C LEU A 363 7.51 23.52 -4.39
N SER A 364 6.26 23.21 -4.09
CA SER A 364 5.64 21.88 -4.14
C SER A 364 6.58 20.67 -4.32
N SER A 365 6.49 19.79 -3.31
CA SER A 365 6.33 18.33 -3.45
C SER A 365 7.42 17.52 -4.15
N TYR A 366 8.29 16.93 -3.32
CA TYR A 366 8.64 15.51 -3.49
C TYR A 366 8.54 14.80 -2.14
N ASP A 367 7.70 13.78 -2.12
CA ASP A 367 7.07 13.11 -0.99
C ASP A 367 8.04 12.35 -0.06
N GLY A 368 7.61 12.14 1.19
CA GLY A 368 8.27 11.30 2.19
C GLY A 368 8.23 11.84 3.62
N SER A 369 7.08 12.32 4.12
CA SER A 369 6.97 12.91 5.47
C SER A 369 7.40 11.95 6.60
N PRO A 370 8.25 12.36 7.57
CA PRO A 370 8.20 11.88 8.93
C PRO A 370 7.39 12.83 9.84
N ILE A 371 6.80 12.23 10.86
CA ILE A 371 5.94 12.79 11.93
C ILE A 371 6.58 14.01 12.60
N PRO A 372 5.86 15.11 12.86
CA PRO A 372 6.37 16.17 13.72
C PRO A 372 6.18 15.79 15.19
N THR A 373 7.29 15.58 15.89
CA THR A 373 7.33 15.47 17.34
C THR A 373 6.96 16.83 17.94
N ARG A 374 5.83 16.85 18.67
CA ARG A 374 5.30 18.01 19.41
C ARG A 374 6.31 18.39 20.51
N ARG A 375 7.13 19.42 20.32
CA ARG A 375 7.88 20.05 21.42
C ARG A 375 6.98 21.10 22.06
N ASN A 376 6.50 20.80 23.27
CA ASN A 376 5.91 21.77 24.18
C ASN A 376 6.92 22.89 24.43
N LEU A 377 6.55 24.14 24.12
CA LEU A 377 7.20 25.32 24.65
C LEU A 377 6.18 26.03 25.54
N ASN A 378 6.18 25.67 26.82
CA ASN A 378 5.62 26.52 27.86
C ASN A 378 6.59 27.68 28.06
N THR A 379 6.19 28.89 27.69
CA THR A 379 6.77 30.11 28.25
C THR A 379 5.66 30.97 28.80
N HIS A 380 5.68 31.04 30.13
CA HIS A 380 4.94 31.96 30.98
C HIS A 380 4.97 33.39 30.45
N HIS A 381 3.79 34.03 30.39
CA HIS A 381 3.68 35.45 30.73
C HIS A 381 2.40 35.70 31.53
N HIS A 382 2.61 36.06 32.80
CA HIS A 382 1.63 36.59 33.73
C HIS A 382 1.21 38.00 33.29
N HIS A 383 -0.09 38.27 33.23
CA HIS A 383 -0.61 39.57 33.68
C HIS A 383 -1.97 39.42 34.36
N HIS A 384 -2.00 39.93 35.60
CA HIS A 384 -3.14 40.06 36.49
C HIS A 384 -4.16 41.06 35.95
N HIS A 385 -5.46 40.82 36.16
CA HIS A 385 -6.38 41.80 36.74
C HIS A 385 -7.65 41.13 37.30
N HIS A 386 -7.85 41.39 38.59
CA HIS A 386 -9.06 41.36 39.44
C HIS A 386 -10.41 41.62 38.70
N HIS A 387 -11.61 41.16 39.11
CA HIS A 387 -12.24 41.01 40.43
C HIS A 387 -13.61 40.27 40.29
N HIS A 388 -14.11 39.72 41.41
CA HIS A 388 -15.51 39.35 41.78
C HIS A 388 -16.05 37.91 41.58
N HIS A 389 -15.97 37.16 42.70
CA HIS A 389 -16.85 36.07 43.19
C HIS A 389 -18.11 36.66 43.90
N PRO A 390 -19.10 35.89 44.44
CA PRO A 390 -19.25 34.42 44.62
C PRO A 390 -20.67 33.91 44.21
N THR A 391 -21.20 32.70 44.41
CA THR A 391 -21.14 31.62 45.44
C THR A 391 -21.97 30.44 44.93
N GLY A 392 -21.67 29.19 45.33
CA GLY A 392 -22.64 28.08 45.30
C GLY A 392 -22.07 26.67 45.02
N ASP A 393 -21.38 26.11 46.02
CA ASP A 393 -21.24 24.71 46.50
C ASP A 393 -22.04 23.61 45.74
N ASP A 394 -21.61 22.36 45.52
CA ASP A 394 -20.77 21.43 46.31
C ASP A 394 -20.40 20.18 45.43
N PRO A 395 -19.92 19.01 45.91
CA PRO A 395 -18.57 18.50 45.63
C PRO A 395 -18.53 17.14 44.90
N SER A 396 -17.41 16.83 44.23
CA SER A 396 -16.77 15.48 44.15
C SER A 396 -15.93 15.33 42.88
N SER A 397 -14.63 15.57 42.99
CA SER A 397 -13.65 15.07 42.01
C SER A 397 -12.26 15.09 42.63
N ARG A 398 -11.96 14.04 43.40
CA ARG A 398 -10.58 13.71 43.76
C ARG A 398 -10.45 12.20 43.87
N SER A 399 -10.02 11.57 42.78
CA SER A 399 -9.20 10.34 42.69
C SER A 399 -9.54 9.50 41.44
N ARG A 400 -8.81 9.73 40.35
CA ARG A 400 -8.39 8.70 39.38
C ARG A 400 -7.65 9.36 38.21
N LEU A 401 -6.38 9.67 38.44
CA LEU A 401 -5.40 9.94 37.40
C LEU A 401 -4.15 9.17 37.83
N GLY A 402 -3.84 8.08 37.13
CA GLY A 402 -2.61 7.31 37.39
C GLY A 402 -2.63 5.81 37.09
N VAL A 403 -3.60 5.24 36.36
CA VAL A 403 -3.62 3.78 36.13
C VAL A 403 -3.75 3.35 34.66
N GLU A 404 -3.93 4.24 33.69
CA GLU A 404 -4.28 3.80 32.32
C GLU A 404 -3.10 3.69 31.33
N ASP A 405 -1.92 4.23 31.62
CA ASP A 405 -0.79 4.21 30.67
C ASP A 405 0.07 2.92 30.75
N GLU A 406 0.15 2.25 31.90
CA GLU A 406 0.89 0.97 32.01
C GLU A 406 0.14 -0.22 31.37
N ASP A 407 -1.20 -0.17 31.31
CA ASP A 407 -2.04 -1.26 30.80
C ASP A 407 -2.01 -1.40 29.26
N VAL A 408 -1.65 -0.33 28.54
CA VAL A 408 -1.61 -0.33 27.07
C VAL A 408 -0.29 -0.91 26.55
N GLU A 409 0.83 -0.58 27.19
CA GLU A 409 2.14 -1.08 26.81
C GLU A 409 2.28 -2.58 27.14
N GLU A 410 1.71 -3.02 28.26
CA GLU A 410 1.66 -4.45 28.62
C GLU A 410 0.71 -5.26 27.71
N ARG A 411 -0.36 -4.64 27.17
CA ARG A 411 -1.23 -5.25 26.14
C ARG A 411 -0.56 -5.32 24.77
N MET A 412 0.28 -4.35 24.41
CA MET A 412 1.04 -4.38 23.16
C MET A 412 2.11 -5.47 23.18
N ASN A 413 2.85 -5.62 24.29
CA ASN A 413 3.87 -6.66 24.41
C ASN A 413 3.28 -8.08 24.43
N ARG A 414 2.11 -8.28 25.09
CA ARG A 414 1.41 -9.58 25.05
C ARG A 414 0.92 -9.96 23.64
N MET A 415 0.53 -9.00 22.81
CA MET A 415 0.14 -9.27 21.41
C MET A 415 1.33 -9.60 20.51
N GLU A 416 2.50 -9.03 20.77
CA GLU A 416 3.74 -9.38 20.04
C GLU A 416 4.23 -10.79 20.41
N GLU A 417 4.19 -11.17 21.68
CA GLU A 417 4.56 -12.53 22.12
C GLU A 417 3.62 -13.61 21.57
N GLU A 418 2.31 -13.32 21.46
CA GLU A 418 1.34 -14.25 20.87
C GLU A 418 1.54 -14.44 19.35
N GLN A 419 1.97 -13.40 18.64
CA GLN A 419 2.29 -13.50 17.21
C GLN A 419 3.61 -14.22 16.94
N VAL A 420 4.59 -14.07 17.83
CA VAL A 420 5.87 -14.80 17.74
C VAL A 420 5.68 -16.28 18.08
N GLY A 421 4.88 -16.60 19.11
CA GLY A 421 4.54 -17.98 19.47
C GLY A 421 3.78 -18.74 18.37
N LYS A 422 2.86 -18.06 17.65
CA LYS A 422 2.15 -18.66 16.50
C LYS A 422 3.04 -18.89 15.28
N ARG A 423 4.15 -18.16 15.13
CA ARG A 423 5.13 -18.37 14.05
C ARG A 423 6.10 -19.52 14.33
N MET A 424 6.34 -19.86 15.59
CA MET A 424 7.23 -20.99 15.95
C MET A 424 6.52 -22.35 15.94
N ASN A 425 5.18 -22.40 16.05
CA ASN A 425 4.39 -23.64 16.01
C ASN A 425 3.83 -24.00 14.61
N ALA A 426 4.15 -23.23 13.57
CA ALA A 426 3.72 -23.47 12.19
C ALA A 426 4.87 -23.83 11.23
N GLY A 427 6.01 -24.28 11.80
CA GLY A 427 7.17 -24.78 11.06
C GLY A 427 7.26 -26.29 11.09
#